data_AF-A0A0M2F2W5-F1
#
_entry.id   AF-A0A0M2F2W5-F1
#
_cell.length_a   1.000
_cell.length_b   1.000
_cell.length_c   1.000
_cell.angle_alpha   90.00
_cell.angle_beta   90.00
_cell.angle_gamma   90.00
#
_symmetry.space_group_name_H-M   'P 1'
#
loop_
_entity.id
_entity.type
_entity.pdbx_description
1 polymer ?
#
loop_
_entity_poly.entity_id
_entity_poly.type
_entity_poly.pdbx_seq_one_letter_code
_entity_poly.pdbx_strand_id
1 'polypeptide(L)'
;MFSLLKRFLSPGPVSDPRDNKDDNRIREIEEELAELESRLVQDPAHSETQKTLMIKYNQAIQIFSAHPDYRDRVDRIFIQIDELRNTIRKNI
;
A
#
# COMPACT_ATOMS: atom_id res chain seq x y z
N MET A 1 -42.77 9.73 22.05
CA MET A 1 -42.59 8.29 22.35
C MET A 1 -42.01 7.64 21.11
N PHE A 2 -40.67 7.55 21.06
CA PHE A 2 -39.93 7.02 19.91
C PHE A 2 -39.98 5.50 19.94
N SER A 3 -40.54 4.88 18.89
CA SER A 3 -40.39 3.45 18.63
C SER A 3 -39.75 3.28 17.25
N LEU A 4 -38.42 3.42 17.20
CA LEU A 4 -37.58 3.14 16.03
C LEU A 4 -36.58 2.02 16.35
N LEU A 5 -37.09 0.88 16.83
CA LEU A 5 -36.26 -0.30 17.09
C LEU A 5 -37.02 -1.54 16.65
N LYS A 6 -36.84 -1.93 15.38
CA LYS A 6 -36.75 -3.32 14.90
C LYS A 6 -36.94 -3.38 13.38
N ARG A 7 -35.83 -3.29 12.67
CA ARG A 7 -35.51 -4.11 11.49
C ARG A 7 -34.07 -3.78 11.10
N PHE A 8 -33.36 -4.76 10.57
CA PHE A 8 -31.98 -4.68 10.07
C PHE A 8 -30.85 -4.91 11.09
N LEU A 9 -30.92 -5.99 11.87
CA LEU A 9 -29.70 -6.68 12.29
C LEU A 9 -29.74 -8.14 11.84
N SER A 10 -29.20 -8.35 10.66
CA SER A 10 -28.47 -9.58 10.33
C SER A 10 -27.22 -9.16 9.56
N PRO A 11 -26.04 -9.07 10.19
CA PRO A 11 -24.79 -9.15 9.46
C PRO A 11 -24.41 -10.64 9.40
N GLY A 12 -24.80 -11.32 8.32
CA GLY A 12 -23.94 -12.42 7.86
C GLY A 12 -22.64 -11.78 7.35
N PRO A 13 -21.47 -12.40 7.53
CA PRO A 13 -20.24 -11.88 6.95
C PRO A 13 -20.37 -12.04 5.44
N VAL A 14 -20.77 -10.96 4.77
CA VAL A 14 -20.74 -10.90 3.31
C VAL A 14 -19.28 -10.60 2.98
N SER A 15 -18.47 -11.64 2.84
CA SER A 15 -17.15 -11.50 2.22
C SER A 15 -17.39 -11.04 0.79
N ASP A 16 -17.24 -9.74 0.54
CA ASP A 16 -17.35 -9.16 -0.79
C ASP A 16 -16.26 -9.83 -1.67
N PRO A 17 -16.58 -10.41 -2.83
CA PRO A 17 -15.57 -10.95 -3.74
C PRO A 17 -14.48 -9.93 -4.14
N ARG A 18 -14.73 -8.63 -3.95
CA ARG A 18 -13.73 -7.56 -4.10
C ARG A 18 -12.61 -7.68 -3.06
N ASP A 19 -12.94 -8.01 -1.82
CA ASP A 19 -12.02 -8.12 -0.68
C ASP A 19 -10.89 -9.13 -1.00
N ASN A 20 -11.24 -10.30 -1.54
CA ASN A 20 -10.25 -11.33 -1.91
C ASN A 20 -9.36 -10.93 -3.10
N LYS A 21 -9.86 -10.14 -4.04
CA LYS A 21 -9.08 -9.72 -5.21
C LYS A 21 -8.10 -8.61 -4.85
N ASP A 22 -8.55 -7.70 -4.00
CA ASP A 22 -7.74 -6.61 -3.49
C ASP A 22 -6.65 -7.15 -2.54
N ASP A 23 -6.98 -8.13 -1.69
CA ASP A 23 -6.00 -8.84 -0.85
C ASP A 23 -4.86 -9.48 -1.64
N ASN A 24 -5.16 -10.16 -2.75
CA ASN A 24 -4.14 -10.76 -3.61
C ASN A 24 -3.27 -9.68 -4.28
N ARG A 25 -3.88 -8.57 -4.71
CA ARG A 25 -3.16 -7.48 -5.35
C ARG A 25 -2.27 -6.73 -4.35
N ILE A 26 -2.73 -6.61 -3.11
CA ILE A 26 -1.96 -6.06 -1.99
C ILE A 26 -0.74 -6.94 -1.72
N ARG A 27 -0.90 -8.26 -1.63
CA ARG A 27 0.25 -9.16 -1.42
C ARG A 27 1.26 -9.07 -2.55
N GLU A 28 0.80 -9.07 -3.80
CA GLU A 28 1.67 -8.95 -4.97
C GLU A 28 2.49 -7.65 -4.93
N ILE A 29 1.86 -6.51 -4.63
CA ILE A 29 2.60 -5.25 -4.57
C ILE A 29 3.58 -5.18 -3.39
N GLU A 30 3.26 -5.83 -2.26
CA GLU A 30 4.16 -5.92 -1.12
C GLU A 30 5.39 -6.78 -1.41
N GLU A 31 5.22 -7.91 -2.10
CA GLU A 31 6.34 -8.74 -2.54
C GLU A 31 7.25 -7.99 -3.51
N GLU A 32 6.68 -7.30 -4.49
CA GLU A 32 7.43 -6.47 -5.44
C GLU A 32 8.18 -5.31 -4.75
N LEU A 33 7.54 -4.64 -3.79
CA LEU A 33 8.18 -3.58 -3.00
C LEU A 33 9.36 -4.13 -2.20
N ALA A 34 9.18 -5.25 -1.49
CA ALA A 34 10.25 -5.87 -0.71
C ALA A 34 11.44 -6.28 -1.57
N GLU A 35 11.20 -6.79 -2.79
CA GLU A 35 12.27 -7.14 -3.73
C GLU A 35 13.02 -5.89 -4.20
N LEU A 36 12.30 -4.83 -4.58
CA LEU A 36 12.90 -3.58 -5.05
C LEU A 36 13.66 -2.85 -3.93
N GLU A 37 13.14 -2.87 -2.69
CA GLU A 37 13.82 -2.35 -1.51
C GLU A 37 15.12 -3.11 -1.23
N SER A 38 15.09 -4.45 -1.32
CA SER A 38 16.30 -5.28 -1.18
C SER A 38 17.35 -4.94 -2.24
N ARG A 39 16.93 -4.75 -3.50
CA ARG A 39 17.81 -4.32 -4.59
C ARG A 39 18.36 -2.91 -4.35
N LEU A 40 17.55 -1.99 -3.82
CA LEU A 40 17.99 -0.63 -3.47
C LEU A 40 19.04 -0.65 -2.34
N VAL A 41 18.91 -1.53 -1.35
CA VAL A 41 19.92 -1.66 -0.27
C VAL A 41 21.25 -2.17 -0.83
N GLN A 42 21.21 -3.07 -1.81
CA GLN A 42 22.41 -3.60 -2.47
C GLN A 42 23.08 -2.57 -3.39
N ASP A 43 22.29 -1.81 -4.15
CA ASP A 43 22.79 -0.73 -5.00
C ASP A 43 21.92 0.54 -4.86
N PRO A 44 22.22 1.38 -3.86
CA PRO A 44 21.47 2.61 -3.61
C PRO A 44 21.62 3.66 -4.70
N ALA A 45 22.57 3.51 -5.64
CA ALA A 45 22.80 4.44 -6.74
C ALA A 45 22.13 3.98 -8.05
N HIS A 46 21.48 2.81 -8.05
CA HIS A 46 20.83 2.26 -9.23
C HIS A 46 19.59 3.07 -9.63
N SER A 47 19.78 3.98 -10.59
CA SER A 47 18.73 4.93 -11.02
C SER A 47 17.43 4.28 -11.51
N GLU A 48 17.50 3.09 -12.14
CA GLU A 48 16.31 2.38 -12.62
C GLU A 48 15.49 1.73 -11.49
N THR A 49 16.16 1.10 -10.52
CA THR A 49 15.54 0.56 -9.29
C THR A 49 14.88 1.69 -8.51
N GLN A 50 15.55 2.83 -8.35
CA GLN A 50 14.97 4.01 -7.69
C GLN A 50 13.69 4.50 -8.39
N LYS A 51 13.69 4.61 -9.72
CA LYS A 51 12.51 5.03 -10.50
C LYS A 51 11.37 4.02 -10.39
N THR A 52 11.69 2.73 -10.54
CA THR A 52 10.71 1.64 -10.46
C THR A 52 10.07 1.61 -9.08
N LEU A 53 10.87 1.72 -8.02
CA LEU A 53 10.39 1.72 -6.63
C LEU A 53 9.49 2.94 -6.36
N MET A 54 9.84 4.12 -6.89
CA MET A 54 8.98 5.32 -6.78
C MET A 54 7.60 5.12 -7.45
N ILE A 55 7.54 4.46 -8.61
CA ILE A 55 6.27 4.17 -9.29
C ILE A 55 5.46 3.16 -8.48
N LYS A 56 6.11 2.10 -7.96
CA LYS A 56 5.44 1.06 -7.16
C LYS A 56 4.91 1.60 -5.84
N TYR A 57 5.62 2.50 -5.16
CA TYR A 57 5.10 3.17 -3.98
C TYR A 57 3.83 3.99 -4.27
N ASN A 58 3.78 4.72 -5.39
CA ASN A 58 2.57 5.44 -5.78
C ASN A 58 1.40 4.48 -6.07
N GLN A 59 1.66 3.34 -6.71
CA GLN A 59 0.65 2.31 -6.94
C GLN A 59 0.15 1.71 -5.61
N ALA A 60 1.05 1.47 -4.66
CA ALA A 60 0.69 0.94 -3.34
C ALA A 60 -0.16 1.94 -2.54
N ILE A 61 0.11 3.25 -2.62
CA ILE A 61 -0.76 4.28 -2.02
C ILE A 61 -2.18 4.21 -2.60
N GLN A 62 -2.31 4.08 -3.92
CA GLN A 62 -3.63 4.01 -4.57
C GLN A 62 -4.43 2.78 -4.12
N ILE A 63 -3.77 1.63 -3.99
CA ILE A 63 -4.41 0.39 -3.53
C ILE A 63 -4.73 0.48 -2.03
N PHE A 64 -3.78 0.89 -1.20
CA PHE A 64 -3.94 0.91 0.26
C PHE A 64 -4.92 2.00 0.72
N SER A 65 -5.01 3.13 0.00
CA SER A 65 -6.00 4.16 0.30
C SER A 65 -7.45 3.74 0.01
N ALA A 66 -7.65 2.71 -0.82
CA ALA A 66 -8.97 2.13 -1.08
C ALA A 66 -9.49 1.30 0.11
N HIS A 67 -8.62 0.84 1.01
CA HIS A 67 -8.99 0.00 2.15
C HIS A 67 -8.74 0.71 3.50
N PRO A 68 -9.75 0.83 4.38
CA PRO A 68 -9.61 1.47 5.68
C PRO A 68 -8.52 0.87 6.56
N ASP A 69 -8.36 -0.46 6.49
CA ASP A 69 -7.42 -1.22 7.32
C ASP A 69 -5.94 -1.01 6.92
N TYR A 70 -5.70 -0.39 5.77
CA TYR A 70 -4.37 -0.17 5.22
C TYR A 70 -3.92 1.30 5.31
N ARG A 71 -4.68 2.16 6.02
CA ARG A 71 -4.34 3.57 6.21
C ARG A 71 -2.97 3.78 6.86
N ASP A 72 -2.66 3.02 7.91
CA ASP A 72 -1.35 3.11 8.58
C ASP A 72 -0.19 2.71 7.64
N ARG A 73 -0.46 1.89 6.62
CA ARG A 73 0.54 1.49 5.61
C ARG A 73 0.77 2.59 4.58
N VAL A 74 -0.25 3.38 4.24
CA VAL A 74 -0.10 4.56 3.38
C VAL A 74 0.89 5.55 4.00
N ASP A 75 0.77 5.81 5.29
CA ASP A 75 1.69 6.71 6.01
C ASP A 75 3.14 6.20 5.98
N ARG A 76 3.34 4.88 6.15
CA ARG A 76 4.68 4.27 6.03
C ARG A 76 5.26 4.44 4.64
N ILE A 77 4.47 4.23 3.59
CA ILE A 77 4.94 4.42 2.21
C ILE A 77 5.38 5.87 1.98
N PHE A 78 4.67 6.85 2.51
CA PHE A 78 5.08 8.26 2.38
C PHE A 78 6.46 8.52 2.99
N ILE A 79 6.77 7.92 4.13
CA ILE A 79 8.10 8.00 4.75
C ILE A 79 9.15 7.35 3.83
N GLN A 80 8.88 6.15 3.32
CA GLN A 80 9.80 5.44 2.42
C GLN A 80 10.05 6.21 1.11
N ILE A 81 9.03 6.86 0.54
CA ILE A 81 9.17 7.75 -0.62
C ILE A 81 10.13 8.90 -0.30
N ASP A 82 10.00 9.53 0.88
CA ASP A 82 10.89 10.62 1.27
C ASP A 82 12.33 10.14 1.46
N GLU A 83 12.53 9.01 2.12
CA GLU A 83 13.84 8.38 2.30
C GLU A 83 14.49 8.04 0.95
N LEU A 84 13.73 7.44 0.02
CA LEU A 84 14.17 7.16 -1.33
C LEU A 84 14.57 8.45 -2.06
N ARG A 85 13.74 9.49 -1.98
CA ARG A 85 14.04 10.81 -2.56
C ARG A 85 15.32 11.42 -1.98
N ASN A 86 15.52 11.30 -0.68
CA ASN A 86 16.73 11.79 -0.01
C ASN A 86 17.97 11.00 -0.45
N THR A 87 17.82 9.70 -0.69
CA THR A 87 18.88 8.84 -1.23
C THR A 87 19.23 9.23 -2.67
N ILE A 88 18.23 9.44 -3.52
CA ILE A 88 18.41 9.94 -4.90
C ILE A 88 19.17 11.27 -4.88
N ARG A 89 18.74 12.24 -4.06
CA ARG A 89 19.38 13.56 -3.94
C ARG A 89 20.83 13.52 -3.47
N LYS A 90 21.20 12.54 -2.64
CA LYS A 90 22.59 12.36 -2.17
C LYS A 90 23.52 11.75 -3.22
N ASN A 91 22.95 11.06 -4.23
CA ASN A 91 23.68 10.32 -5.25
C ASN A 91 23.75 11.05 -6.61
N ILE A 92 23.13 12.24 -6.74
CA ILE A 92 23.21 13.14 -7.92
C ILE A 92 24.27 14.22 -7.63
#